data_AF-A0A935XDY2-F1
#
_entry.id   AF-A0A935XDY2-F1
#
_cell.length_a   1.000
_cell.length_b   1.000
_cell.length_c   1.000
_cell.angle_alpha   90.00
_cell.angle_beta   90.00
_cell.angle_gamma   90.00
#
_symmetry.space_group_name_H-M   'P 1'
#
loop_
_entity.id
_entity.type
_entity.pdbx_description
1 polymer ?
#
loop_
_entity_poly.entity_id
_entity_poly.type
_entity_poly.pdbx_seq_one_letter_code
_entity_poly.pdbx_strand_id
1 'polypeptide(L)' 'MQLAGVGREGGPWLPPEGLVMAELDRVTGMVATADTPADRRYPEYFIPGTEPPLLRMDAWRILRVGPIVH' A
#
# COMPACT_ATOMS: atom_id res chain seq x y z
N MET A 1 -14.93 -22.01 3.31
CA MET A 1 -13.83 -21.85 2.32
C MET A 1 -14.24 -20.73 1.38
N GLN A 2 -13.71 -19.52 1.58
CA GLN A 2 -14.09 -18.36 0.77
C GLN A 2 -13.35 -18.44 -0.57
N LEU A 3 -14.09 -18.63 -1.66
CA LEU A 3 -13.57 -18.69 -3.03
C LEU A 3 -13.25 -17.26 -3.48
N ALA A 4 -11.98 -16.90 -3.53
CA ALA A 4 -11.54 -15.65 -4.12
C ALA A 4 -11.58 -15.76 -5.67
N GLY A 5 -12.35 -14.88 -6.30
CA GLY A 5 -12.19 -14.46 -7.71
C GLY A 5 -12.88 -15.32 -8.77
N VAL A 6 -14.07 -14.90 -9.20
CA VAL A 6 -14.67 -15.31 -10.48
C VAL A 6 -13.95 -14.57 -11.62
N GLY A 7 -13.30 -15.32 -12.50
CA GLY A 7 -12.91 -15.03 -13.90
C GLY A 7 -12.54 -13.58 -14.27
N ARG A 8 -11.34 -13.35 -14.78
CA ARG A 8 -11.00 -13.40 -16.22
C ARG A 8 -9.49 -13.33 -16.37
N GLU A 9 -8.96 -13.75 -17.50
CA GLU A 9 -7.59 -13.46 -17.95
C GLU A 9 -7.29 -11.94 -17.94
N GLY A 10 -7.02 -11.38 -16.76
CA GLY A 10 -6.81 -9.96 -16.53
C GLY A 10 -5.33 -9.68 -16.36
N GLY A 11 -4.84 -8.61 -16.98
CA GLY A 11 -3.48 -8.12 -16.79
C GLY A 11 -3.12 -7.87 -15.31
N PRO A 12 -1.93 -7.34 -15.02
CA PRO A 12 -1.52 -7.10 -13.64
C PRO A 12 -2.62 -6.32 -12.91
N TRP A 13 -3.01 -6.79 -11.72
CA TRP A 13 -3.97 -6.08 -10.89
C TRP A 13 -3.39 -4.70 -10.59
N LEU A 14 -4.14 -3.66 -10.95
CA LEU A 14 -3.82 -2.28 -10.62
C LEU A 14 -4.71 -1.85 -9.45
N PRO A 15 -4.15 -1.14 -8.46
CA PRO A 15 -4.95 -0.65 -7.34
C PRO A 15 -6.01 0.34 -7.85
N PRO A 16 -7.27 0.23 -7.37
CA PRO A 16 -8.28 1.25 -7.59
C PRO A 16 -7.80 2.64 -7.17
N GLU A 17 -8.29 3.68 -7.85
CA GLU A 17 -7.99 5.06 -7.50
C GLU A 17 -8.50 5.42 -6.09
N GLY A 18 -7.79 6.34 -5.43
CA GLY A 18 -8.16 6.84 -4.11
C GLY A 18 -7.73 5.96 -2.94
N LEU A 19 -7.06 4.83 -3.18
CA LEU A 19 -6.43 4.05 -2.11
C LEU A 19 -5.12 4.70 -1.65
N VAL A 20 -4.85 4.61 -0.35
CA VAL A 20 -3.56 4.99 0.24
C VAL A 20 -2.65 3.77 0.22
N MET A 21 -1.42 3.90 -0.27
CA MET A 21 -0.45 2.80 -0.31
C MET A 21 0.71 3.08 0.65
N ALA A 22 1.16 2.05 1.37
CA ALA A 22 2.42 2.09 2.12
C ALA A 22 3.12 0.73 2.12
N GLU A 23 4.44 0.77 2.29
CA GLU A 23 5.24 -0.42 2.54
C GLU A 23 5.19 -0.76 4.03
N LEU A 24 4.80 -1.97 4.39
CA LEU A 24 4.83 -2.48 5.76
C LEU A 24 5.90 -3.56 5.95
N ASP A 25 6.38 -3.70 7.17
CA ASP A 25 7.19 -4.84 7.59
C ASP A 25 6.30 -6.03 7.93
N ARG A 26 6.41 -7.12 7.18
CA ARG A 26 5.62 -8.35 7.36
C ARG A 26 5.79 -9.02 8.72
N VAL A 27 6.86 -8.73 9.46
CA VAL A 27 7.11 -9.33 10.78
C VAL A 27 6.42 -8.55 11.89
N THR A 28 6.46 -7.22 11.80
CA THR A 28 5.96 -6.34 12.87
C THR A 28 4.57 -5.77 12.58
N GLY A 29 4.13 -5.75 11.31
CA GLY A 29 2.90 -5.10 10.87
C GLY A 29 2.99 -3.56 10.90
N MET A 30 4.18 -3.00 11.10
CA MET A 30 4.41 -1.56 11.16
C MET A 30 4.83 -1.01 9.81
N VAL A 31 4.70 0.31 9.62
CA VAL A 31 5.20 1.00 8.42
C VAL A 31 6.71 0.76 8.32
N ALA A 32 7.14 0.30 7.15
CA ALA A 32 8.53 0.00 6.87
C ALA A 32 9.37 1.28 7.00
N THR A 33 10.54 1.14 7.63
CA THR A 33 11.52 2.21 7.76
C THR A 33 12.73 1.93 6.87
N ALA A 34 13.70 2.84 6.86
CA ALA A 34 14.96 2.63 6.16
C ALA A 34 15.69 1.35 6.60
N ASP A 35 15.51 0.95 7.87
CA ASP A 35 16.16 -0.22 8.48
C ASP A 35 15.42 -1.53 8.20
N THR A 36 14.18 -1.49 7.72
CA THR A 36 13.42 -2.71 7.40
C THR A 36 14.08 -3.44 6.22
N PRO A 37 14.48 -4.71 6.35
CA PRO A 37 15.04 -5.49 5.23
C PRO A 37 14.09 -5.55 4.03
N ALA A 38 14.63 -5.46 2.81
CA ALA A 38 13.81 -5.38 1.59
C ALA A 38 12.90 -6.61 1.38
N ASP A 39 13.34 -7.81 1.77
CA ASP A 39 12.58 -9.07 1.73
C ASP A 39 11.40 -9.12 2.72
N ARG A 40 11.38 -8.19 3.68
CA ARG A 40 10.30 -8.06 4.67
C ARG A 40 9.30 -6.97 4.34
N ARG A 41 9.62 -6.08 3.40
CA ARG A 41 8.72 -5.01 2.97
C ARG A 41 7.68 -5.57 2.02
N TYR A 42 6.42 -5.18 2.22
CA TYR A 42 5.36 -5.47 1.26
C TYR A 42 4.41 -4.28 1.13
N PRO A 43 3.89 -4.01 -0.07
CA PRO A 43 2.92 -2.96 -0.28
C PRO A 43 1.54 -3.37 0.28
N GLU A 44 0.93 -2.48 1.04
CA GLU A 44 -0.44 -2.60 1.51
C GLU A 44 -1.27 -1.38 1.13
N TYR A 45 -2.51 -1.61 0.75
CA TYR A 45 -3.45 -0.60 0.29
C TYR A 45 -4.57 -0.41 1.31
N PHE A 46 -4.85 0.85 1.65
CA PHE A 46 -5.82 1.23 2.66
C PHE A 46 -6.91 2.10 2.04
N ILE A 47 -8.12 1.94 2.56
CA ILE A 47 -9.19 2.92 2.35
C ILE A 47 -8.80 4.20 3.10
N PRO A 48 -8.93 5.40 2.52
CA PRO A 48 -8.61 6.65 3.21
C PRO A 48 -9.25 6.74 4.60
N GLY A 49 -8.44 7.08 5.60
CA GLY A 49 -8.84 7.14 7.01
C GLY A 49 -8.69 5.82 7.77
N THR A 50 -8.32 4.73 7.09
CA THR A 50 -8.06 3.41 7.73
C THR A 50 -6.59 3.05 7.81
N GLU A 51 -5.71 3.80 7.15
CA GLU A 51 -4.26 3.60 7.17
C GLU A 51 -3.68 3.71 8.59
N PRO A 52 -2.53 3.08 8.88
CA PRO A 52 -1.80 3.26 10.13
C PRO A 52 -1.71 4.73 10.57
N PRO A 53 -1.85 5.07 11.87
CA PRO A 53 -1.86 6.45 12.35
C PRO A 53 -0.66 7.30 11.89
N LEU A 54 0.51 6.67 11.77
CA LEU A 54 1.73 7.30 11.23
C LEU A 54 1.51 7.87 9.82
N LEU A 55 0.78 7.15 8.96
CA LEU A 55 0.49 7.58 7.60
C LEU A 55 -0.61 8.64 7.53
N ARG A 56 -1.55 8.67 8.49
CA ARG A 56 -2.59 9.72 8.55
C ARG A 56 -1.99 11.09 8.83
N MET A 57 -0.94 11.14 9.66
CA MET A 57 -0.20 12.37 9.93
C MET A 57 0.59 12.84 8.70
N ASP A 58 1.10 11.90 7.90
CA ASP A 58 1.86 12.15 6.67
C ASP A 58 1.01 12.24 5.39
N ALA A 59 -0.30 11.93 5.43
CA ALA A 59 -1.20 11.96 4.26
C ALA A 59 -1.29 13.36 3.61
N TRP A 60 -1.07 14.42 4.40
CA TRP A 60 -0.92 15.78 3.87
C TRP A 60 0.40 16.02 3.11
N ARG A 61 1.43 15.18 3.30
CA ARG A 61 2.71 15.26 2.56
C ARG A 61 2.71 14.39 1.29
N ILE A 62 2.00 13.25 1.28
CA ILE A 62 2.04 12.26 0.18
C ILE A 62 1.16 12.66 -1.02
N LEU A 63 0.16 13.53 -0.85
CA LEU A 63 -0.62 14.11 -1.97
C LEU A 63 0.22 14.95 -2.97
N ARG A 64 1.54 15.10 -2.76
CA ARG A 64 2.44 15.89 -3.61
C ARG A 64 3.27 15.07 -4.60
N VAL A 65 3.18 13.75 -4.59
CA VAL A 65 3.90 12.88 -5.55
C VAL A 65 2.88 12.11 -6.39
N GLY A 66 2.27 12.81 -7.34
CA GLY A 66 1.76 12.17 -8.55
C GLY A 66 2.91 11.50 -9.32
N PRO A 67 2.62 10.58 -10.27
CA PRO A 67 3.64 9.74 -10.88
C PRO A 67 4.71 10.60 -11.56
N ILE A 68 5.96 10.46 -11.15
CA ILE A 68 7.10 10.85 -11.98
C ILE A 68 7.19 9.78 -13.06
N VAL A 69 6.46 9.99 -14.14
CA VAL A 69 6.70 9.34 -15.43
C VAL A 69 7.98 9.94 -15.99
N HIS A 70 9.00 9.10 -16.20
CA HIS A 70 10.10 9.43 -17.10
C HIS A 70 10.11 8.45 -18.27
#